data_AF-A0A2N0ZMS2-F1
#
_entry.id   AF-A0A2N0ZMS2-F1
#
_cell.length_a   1.000
_cell.length_b   1.000
_cell.length_c   1.000
_cell.angle_alpha   90.00
_cell.angle_beta   90.00
_cell.angle_gamma   90.00
#
_symmetry.space_group_name_H-M   'P 1'
#
loop_
_entity.id
_entity.type
_entity.pdbx_description
1 polymer ?
#
loop_
_entity_poly.entity_id
_entity_poly.type
_entity_poly.pdbx_seq_one_letter_code
_entity_poly.pdbx_strand_id
1 'polypeptide(L)' 'MNVEILQEEINHIKTRLAILENRLKEIQHYCDHHYYKRNHFYEVCAKCNKINVLYY' A
#
# COMPACT_ATOMS: atom_id res chain seq x y z
N MET A 1 -2.92 0.54 -32.54
CA MET A 1 -2.65 0.14 -31.14
C MET A 1 -3.21 -1.26 -30.97
N ASN A 2 -2.36 -2.27 -30.82
CA ASN A 2 -2.78 -3.67 -30.80
C ASN A 2 -3.28 -4.02 -29.39
N VAL A 3 -4.42 -4.70 -29.30
CA VAL A 3 -5.05 -5.12 -28.02
C VAL A 3 -4.09 -5.98 -27.21
N GLU A 4 -3.29 -6.81 -27.88
CA GLU A 4 -2.29 -7.69 -27.25
C GLU A 4 -1.21 -6.90 -26.50
N ILE A 5 -0.70 -5.82 -27.10
CA ILE A 5 0.32 -4.95 -26.48
C ILE A 5 -0.24 -4.28 -25.22
N LEU A 6 -1.48 -3.79 -25.27
CA LEU A 6 -2.14 -3.20 -24.10
C LEU A 6 -2.36 -4.25 -23.00
N GLN A 7 -2.70 -5.48 -23.36
CA GLN A 7 -2.89 -6.57 -22.41
C GLN A 7 -1.57 -6.93 -21.70
N GLU A 8 -0.46 -6.99 -22.44
CA GLU A 8 0.88 -7.21 -21.89
C GLU A 8 1.30 -6.06 -20.96
N GLU A 9 1.08 -4.81 -21.35
CA GLU A 9 1.35 -3.65 -20.52
C GLU A 9 0.55 -3.68 -19.20
N ILE A 10 -0.74 -4.02 -19.27
CA ILE A 10 -1.59 -4.20 -18.08
C ILE A 10 -1.01 -5.28 -17.17
N ASN A 11 -0.60 -6.43 -17.71
CA ASN A 11 -0.04 -7.52 -16.93
C ASN A 11 1.30 -7.13 -16.29
N HIS A 12 2.15 -6.41 -17.02
CA HIS A 12 3.42 -5.90 -16.50
C HIS A 12 3.20 -4.91 -15.34
N ILE A 13 2.26 -3.97 -15.51
CA ILE A 13 1.90 -2.99 -14.48
C ILE A 13 1.33 -3.70 -13.24
N LYS A 14 0.43 -4.67 -13.41
CA LYS A 14 -0.11 -5.47 -12.29
C LYS A 14 0.98 -6.21 -11.54
N THR A 15 1.94 -6.79 -12.25
CA THR A 15 3.09 -7.49 -11.63
C THR A 15 3.93 -6.51 -10.81
N ARG A 16 4.26 -5.35 -11.39
CA ARG A 16 5.00 -4.30 -10.67
C ARG A 16 4.23 -3.78 -9.45
N LEU A 17 2.92 -3.61 -9.58
CA LEU A 17 2.06 -3.21 -8.47
C LEU A 17 2.14 -4.22 -7.33
N ALA A 18 1.99 -5.51 -7.61
CA ALA A 18 2.08 -6.57 -6.60
C ALA A 18 3.44 -6.59 -5.88
N ILE A 19 4.54 -6.36 -6.61
CA ILE A 19 5.88 -6.26 -6.01
C ILE A 19 5.96 -5.05 -5.06
N LEU A 20 5.43 -3.90 -5.47
CA LEU A 20 5.45 -2.69 -4.66
C LEU A 20 4.56 -2.82 -3.42
N GLU A 21 3.39 -3.45 -3.55
CA GLU A 21 2.50 -3.75 -2.43
C GLU A 21 3.16 -4.68 -1.41
N ASN A 22 3.89 -5.70 -1.85
CA ASN A 22 4.63 -6.59 -0.96
C ASN A 22 5.73 -5.84 -0.20
N ARG A 23 6.51 -4.99 -0.88
CA ARG A 23 7.52 -4.15 -0.24
C ARG A 23 6.89 -3.17 0.76
N LEU A 24 5.74 -2.59 0.41
CA LEU A 24 5.00 -1.72 1.33
C LEU A 24 4.56 -2.49 2.58
N LYS A 25 4.05 -3.72 2.42
CA LYS A 25 3.69 -4.59 3.55
C LYS A 25 4.89 -4.92 4.42
N GLU A 26 6.05 -5.20 3.84
CA GLU A 26 7.29 -5.44 4.60
C GLU A 26 7.69 -4.20 5.41
N ILE A 27 7.72 -3.02 4.79
CA ILE A 27 8.02 -1.75 5.48
C ILE A 27 7.02 -1.51 6.62
N GLN A 28 5.73 -1.75 6.37
CA GLN A 28 4.70 -1.63 7.39
C GLN A 28 4.86 -2.68 8.49
N HIS A 29 5.28 -3.91 8.19
CA HIS A 29 5.50 -4.95 9.19
C HIS A 29 6.67 -4.62 10.13
N TYR A 30 7.78 -4.11 9.58
CA TYR A 30 8.94 -3.70 10.37
C TYR A 30 8.80 -2.32 11.01
N CYS A 31 7.73 -1.59 10.73
CA CYS A 31 7.50 -0.31 11.36
C CYS A 31 7.12 -0.52 12.83
N ASP A 32 7.79 0.23 13.72
CA ASP A 32 7.50 0.27 15.15
C ASP A 32 6.13 0.90 15.46
N HIS A 33 5.50 1.54 14.48
CA HIS A 33 4.18 2.17 14.57
C HIS A 33 4.01 3.15 15.74
N HIS A 34 5.10 3.60 16.37
CA HIS A 34 5.05 4.45 17.55
C HIS A 34 4.44 5.84 17.28
N TYR A 35 4.40 6.26 16.01
CA TYR A 35 3.95 7.59 15.60
C TYR A 35 2.69 7.49 14.75
N TYR A 36 1.53 7.36 15.39
CA TYR A 36 0.23 7.45 14.75
C TYR A 36 -0.30 8.89 14.81
N LYS A 37 -0.63 9.44 13.64
CA LYS A 37 -1.47 10.63 13.53
C LYS A 37 -2.92 10.18 13.62
N ARG A 38 -3.60 10.58 14.68
CA ARG A 38 -5.01 10.21 14.94
C ARG A 38 -5.96 11.17 14.22
N ASN A 39 -6.99 10.61 13.62
CA ASN A 39 -8.21 11.28 13.21
C ASN A 39 -9.39 10.61 13.93
N HIS A 40 -10.59 11.18 13.84
CA HIS A 40 -11.78 10.67 14.55
C HIS A 40 -12.16 9.23 14.17
N PHE A 41 -11.79 8.77 12.96
CA PHE A 41 -12.22 7.48 12.40
C PHE A 41 -11.07 6.50 12.16
N TYR A 42 -9.83 6.99 12.13
CA TYR A 42 -8.67 6.18 11.81
C TYR A 42 -7.40 6.84 12.32
N GLU A 43 -6.36 6.02 12.47
CA GLU A 43 -5.01 6.45 12.78
C GLU A 43 -4.10 6.09 11.61
N VAL A 44 -3.24 7.02 11.20
CA VAL A 44 -2.25 6.77 10.14
C VAL A 44 -0.86 6.85 10.72
N CYS A 45 -0.06 5.82 10.52
CA CYS A 45 1.34 5.87 10.92
C CYS A 45 2.06 6.93 10.06
N ALA A 46 2.66 7.93 10.70
CA ALA A 46 3.38 9.00 9.99
C ALA A 46 4.64 8.52 9.26
N LYS A 47 5.15 7.32 9.60
CA LYS A 47 6.34 6.72 8.99
C LYS A 47 6.03 5.83 7.79
N CYS A 48 5.03 4.95 7.90
CA CYS A 48 4.75 3.91 6.89
C CYS A 48 3.36 4.05 6.23
N ASN A 49 2.61 5.11 6.57
CA ASN A 49 1.25 5.38 6.08
C ASN A 49 0.26 4.23 6.30
N LYS A 50 0.56 3.30 7.22
CA LYS A 50 -0.38 2.25 7.60
C LYS A 50 -1.59 2.89 8.28
N ILE A 51 -2.77 2.62 7.73
CA ILE A 51 -4.04 3.07 8.29
C ILE A 51 -4.55 1.98 9.23
N ASN A 52 -4.84 2.37 10.46
CA ASN A 52 -5.56 1.55 11.44
C ASN A 52 -6.94 2.17 11.62
N VAL A 53 -7.99 1.48 11.21
CA VAL A 53 -9.36 1.99 11.34
C VAL A 53 -9.81 1.74 12.78
N LEU A 54 -10.23 2.81 13.46
CA LEU A 54 -10.79 2.73 14.80
C LEU A 54 -12.28 2.49 14.65
N TYR A 55 -12.69 1.23 14.47
CA TYR A 55 -14.10 0.87 14.54
C TYR A 55 -14.57 1.05 15.98
N TYR A 56 -15.47 2.01 16.20
CA TYR A 56 -16.28 2.11 17.41
C TYR A 56 -17.40 1.08 17.39
#